data_AF-A0A7G8DCG2-F1
#
_entry.id   AF-A0A7G8DCG2-F1
#
_cell.length_a   1.000
_cell.length_b   1.000
_cell.length_c   1.000
_cell.angle_alpha   90.00
_cell.angle_beta   90.00
_cell.angle_gamma   90.00
#
_symmetry.space_group_name_H-M   'P 1'
#
loop_
_entity.id
_entity.type
_entity.pdbx_description
1 polymer ?
#
loop_
_entity_poly.entity_id
_entity_poly.type
_entity_poly.pdbx_seq_one_letter_code
_entity_poly.pdbx_strand_id
1 'polypeptide(L)'
;MLTFSKYQGLGNDFILMEGRSGQLSAEIHSPDPGWVQRLCDRRFGIGADGLILALPAEGDAELRMRIFNADGSEAEMCGNGIRCLARFLADSDGDGPGRQWAIETPVGLIIPELQNDGQIRVDMGAPFLDSASVPTTLTADASGLPVGELNLGGDTLALAAVGMGNPHAIVPVGDLDSIPFESWGAALECHEVFPAKTNVHFLKVHGRSQLEIRVWERGAGPTLACGTGACATLVAAVLLGLSDREATVELPGGPLQISWEKTGASVFMTGPAVAVFDGVLNPELIPSQIPATDAASVAIVEPAASLETANGESEKRQPDDACSEEEAQSRVQEFLASNSLDSMINIATESLEQRTLSRLQRDSQP
;
A
#
# COMPACT_ATOMS: atom_id res chain seq x y z
N MET A 1 6.66 -3.77 -24.63
CA MET A 1 6.16 -4.80 -23.70
C MET A 1 6.12 -4.21 -22.31
N LEU A 2 5.19 -4.64 -21.46
CA LEU A 2 5.05 -4.12 -20.09
C LEU A 2 5.62 -5.16 -19.10
N THR A 3 6.68 -4.80 -18.39
CA THR A 3 7.31 -5.66 -17.38
C THR A 3 6.73 -5.38 -16.00
N PHE A 4 6.73 -6.39 -15.14
CA PHE A 4 6.39 -6.25 -13.73
C PHE A 4 7.32 -7.08 -12.85
N SER A 5 7.37 -6.73 -11.57
CA SER A 5 8.02 -7.54 -10.54
C SER A 5 7.03 -7.88 -9.45
N LYS A 6 7.05 -9.12 -8.97
CA LYS A 6 6.22 -9.58 -7.88
C LYS A 6 7.00 -9.54 -6.57
N TYR A 7 6.46 -8.85 -5.57
CA TYR A 7 7.04 -8.78 -4.23
C TYR A 7 6.02 -9.18 -3.18
N GLN A 8 6.49 -9.51 -1.99
CA GLN A 8 5.65 -9.72 -0.82
C GLN A 8 6.29 -9.16 0.45
N GLY A 9 5.46 -8.67 1.37
CA GLY A 9 5.82 -8.32 2.73
C GLY A 9 4.98 -9.11 3.72
N LEU A 10 5.56 -10.16 4.32
CA LEU A 10 4.90 -11.08 5.26
C LEU A 10 3.63 -11.73 4.69
N GLY A 11 3.71 -12.17 3.44
CA GLY A 11 2.62 -12.85 2.72
C GLY A 11 1.66 -11.92 1.99
N ASN A 12 1.64 -10.62 2.32
CA ASN A 12 0.88 -9.62 1.57
C ASN A 12 1.63 -9.27 0.27
N ASP A 13 1.08 -9.67 -0.87
CA ASP A 13 1.80 -9.75 -2.14
C ASP A 13 1.31 -8.76 -3.21
N PHE A 14 2.26 -8.15 -3.92
CA PHE A 14 2.00 -7.05 -4.84
C PHE A 14 2.65 -7.26 -6.20
N ILE A 15 1.97 -6.80 -7.25
CA ILE A 15 2.55 -6.57 -8.57
C ILE A 15 3.13 -5.15 -8.56
N LEU A 16 4.40 -4.99 -8.87
CA LEU A 16 5.08 -3.69 -8.95
C LEU A 16 5.41 -3.37 -10.40
N MET A 17 5.10 -2.15 -10.83
CA MET A 17 5.46 -1.64 -12.16
C MET A 17 6.29 -0.37 -12.04
N GLU A 18 7.39 -0.34 -12.79
CA GLU A 18 8.31 0.78 -12.91
C GLU A 18 7.78 1.79 -13.91
N GLY A 19 7.61 3.03 -13.46
CA GLY A 19 7.14 4.17 -14.24
C GLY A 19 7.85 5.48 -13.90
N ARG A 20 8.91 5.48 -13.08
CA ARG A 20 9.61 6.70 -12.62
C ARG A 20 10.19 7.54 -13.76
N SER A 21 10.44 6.94 -14.93
CA SER A 21 10.91 7.65 -16.13
C SER A 21 9.77 8.10 -17.06
N GLY A 22 8.51 7.98 -16.64
CA GLY A 22 7.33 8.36 -17.42
C GLY A 22 7.02 7.39 -18.57
N GLN A 23 7.51 6.15 -18.50
CA GLN A 23 7.36 5.15 -19.56
C GLN A 23 6.02 4.38 -19.51
N LEU A 24 5.26 4.49 -18.43
CA LEU A 24 3.93 3.89 -18.33
C LEU A 24 2.93 4.80 -19.07
N SER A 25 1.98 4.22 -19.79
CA SER A 25 0.97 4.99 -20.50
C SER A 25 -0.05 5.61 -19.52
N ALA A 26 -0.79 6.63 -19.96
CA ALA A 26 -1.80 7.30 -19.14
C ALA A 26 -2.86 6.32 -18.59
N GLU A 27 -3.21 5.31 -19.39
CA GLU A 27 -4.17 4.25 -19.04
C GLU A 27 -3.63 3.29 -17.98
N ILE A 28 -2.30 3.19 -17.81
CA ILE A 28 -1.68 2.42 -16.72
C ILE A 28 -1.50 3.33 -15.50
N HIS A 29 -1.14 4.59 -15.70
CA HIS A 29 -1.03 5.57 -14.61
C HIS A 29 -2.32 5.64 -13.80
N SER A 30 -3.47 5.70 -14.49
CA SER A 30 -4.82 5.69 -13.93
C SER A 30 -5.61 4.50 -14.48
N PRO A 31 -5.38 3.28 -13.94
CA PRO A 31 -5.94 2.07 -14.50
C PRO A 31 -7.45 1.96 -14.32
N ASP A 32 -8.11 1.37 -15.31
CA ASP A 32 -9.46 0.84 -15.14
C ASP A 32 -9.48 -0.18 -13.99
N PRO A 33 -10.40 -0.07 -13.01
CA PRO A 33 -10.50 -1.02 -11.91
C PRO A 33 -10.64 -2.47 -12.40
N GLY A 34 -11.36 -2.69 -13.50
CA GLY A 34 -11.52 -4.01 -14.09
C GLY A 34 -10.21 -4.60 -14.61
N TRP A 35 -9.27 -3.77 -15.06
CA TRP A 35 -7.93 -4.22 -15.44
C TRP A 35 -7.11 -4.66 -14.22
N VAL A 36 -7.12 -3.88 -13.15
CA VAL A 36 -6.44 -4.24 -11.89
C VAL A 36 -6.99 -5.56 -11.34
N GLN A 37 -8.31 -5.72 -11.33
CA GLN A 37 -8.97 -6.96 -10.91
C GLN A 37 -8.51 -8.16 -11.75
N ARG A 38 -8.43 -8.02 -13.08
CA ARG A 38 -7.93 -9.09 -13.96
C ARG A 38 -6.48 -9.46 -13.67
N LEU A 39 -5.62 -8.49 -13.40
CA LEU A 39 -4.22 -8.76 -13.05
C LEU A 39 -4.09 -9.44 -11.69
N CYS A 40 -4.85 -8.96 -10.70
CA CYS A 40 -4.80 -9.46 -9.33
C CYS A 40 -5.55 -10.78 -9.12
N ASP A 41 -6.39 -11.21 -10.06
CA ASP A 41 -7.06 -12.51 -9.99
C ASP A 41 -6.03 -13.64 -9.90
N ARG A 42 -6.12 -14.45 -8.84
CA ARG A 42 -5.15 -15.49 -8.50
C ARG A 42 -5.20 -16.73 -9.41
N ARG A 43 -6.23 -16.88 -10.25
CA ARG A 43 -6.42 -18.03 -11.14
C ARG A 43 -6.24 -17.67 -12.60
N PHE A 44 -6.72 -16.49 -12.99
CA PHE A 44 -6.79 -16.03 -14.37
C PHE A 44 -5.81 -14.88 -14.66
N GLY A 45 -5.21 -14.29 -13.62
CA GLY A 45 -4.21 -13.23 -13.71
C GLY A 45 -2.84 -13.66 -13.20
N ILE A 46 -2.07 -12.67 -12.76
CA ILE A 46 -0.79 -12.88 -12.07
C ILE A 46 -1.06 -13.34 -10.62
N GLY A 47 -2.16 -12.86 -10.03
CA GLY A 47 -2.54 -13.11 -8.65
C GLY A 47 -1.79 -12.22 -7.68
N ALA A 48 -2.48 -11.32 -6.96
CA ALA A 48 -1.88 -10.45 -5.96
C ALA A 48 -2.95 -9.85 -5.05
N ASP A 49 -2.57 -9.30 -3.90
CA ASP A 49 -3.43 -8.45 -3.08
C ASP A 49 -3.56 -7.03 -3.65
N GLY A 50 -2.65 -6.61 -4.53
CA GLY A 50 -2.74 -5.34 -5.23
C GLY A 50 -1.66 -5.07 -6.27
N LEU A 51 -1.83 -3.95 -6.97
CA LEU A 51 -0.90 -3.37 -7.93
C LEU A 51 -0.29 -2.09 -7.35
N ILE A 52 1.03 -1.96 -7.41
CA ILE A 52 1.78 -0.78 -7.01
C ILE A 52 2.49 -0.21 -8.23
N LEU A 53 2.32 1.09 -8.44
CA LEU A 53 2.99 1.85 -9.49
C LEU A 53 4.03 2.78 -8.85
N ALA A 54 5.27 2.68 -9.32
CA ALA A 54 6.33 3.64 -9.03
C ALA A 54 6.31 4.72 -10.12
N LEU A 55 5.77 5.89 -9.83
CA LEU A 55 5.52 6.96 -10.81
C LEU A 55 6.49 8.14 -10.60
N PRO A 56 6.63 9.04 -11.59
CA PRO A 56 7.35 10.29 -11.37
C PRO A 56 6.67 11.08 -10.24
N ALA A 57 7.49 11.75 -9.42
CA ALA A 57 7.00 12.67 -8.41
C ALA A 57 6.27 13.86 -9.05
N GLU A 58 5.29 14.43 -8.35
CA GLU A 58 4.66 15.70 -8.73
C GLU A 58 5.28 16.90 -8.02
N GLY A 59 5.87 16.70 -6.84
CA GLY A 59 6.59 17.70 -6.07
C GLY A 59 8.10 17.45 -5.99
N ASP A 60 8.69 17.83 -4.85
CA ASP A 60 10.14 17.73 -4.60
C ASP A 60 10.59 16.33 -4.11
N ALA A 61 9.70 15.33 -4.14
CA ALA A 61 10.04 13.96 -3.76
C ALA A 61 10.81 13.22 -4.88
N GLU A 62 11.30 12.03 -4.58
CA GLU A 62 12.03 11.23 -5.57
C GLU A 62 11.10 10.47 -6.53
N LEU A 63 9.95 10.05 -6.02
CA LEU A 63 8.92 9.36 -6.78
C LEU A 63 7.57 9.48 -6.07
N ARG A 64 6.52 9.08 -6.79
CA ARG A 64 5.18 8.89 -6.25
C ARG A 64 4.77 7.43 -6.30
N MET A 65 4.15 6.95 -5.22
CA MET A 65 3.52 5.65 -5.15
C MET A 65 2.02 5.78 -5.34
N ARG A 66 1.47 4.96 -6.26
CA ARG A 66 0.03 4.66 -6.29
C ARG A 66 -0.16 3.18 -6.03
N ILE A 67 -1.20 2.83 -5.28
CA ILE A 67 -1.53 1.45 -4.93
C ILE A 67 -3.02 1.19 -5.17
N PHE A 68 -3.29 0.10 -5.87
CA PHE A 68 -4.63 -0.37 -6.15
C PHE A 68 -4.82 -1.74 -5.52
N ASN A 69 -5.91 -1.91 -4.76
CA ASN A 69 -6.29 -3.19 -4.20
C ASN A 69 -6.71 -4.17 -5.31
N ALA A 70 -6.78 -5.45 -4.98
CA ALA A 70 -7.23 -6.50 -5.90
C ALA A 70 -8.65 -6.28 -6.45
N ASP A 71 -9.50 -5.50 -5.76
CA ASP A 71 -10.83 -5.11 -6.24
C ASP A 71 -10.81 -3.87 -7.17
N GLY A 72 -9.63 -3.33 -7.46
CA GLY A 72 -9.42 -2.16 -8.32
C GLY A 72 -9.64 -0.81 -7.64
N SER A 73 -10.02 -0.78 -6.37
CA SER A 73 -10.06 0.47 -5.59
C SER A 73 -8.64 0.99 -5.31
N GLU A 74 -8.46 2.31 -5.31
CA GLU A 74 -7.20 2.92 -4.91
C GLU A 74 -7.10 2.99 -3.38
N ALA A 75 -6.00 2.49 -2.83
CA ALA A 75 -5.72 2.57 -1.40
C ALA A 75 -4.87 3.82 -1.10
N GLU A 76 -5.11 4.43 0.05
CA GLU A 76 -4.36 5.63 0.47
C GLU A 76 -2.93 5.29 0.91
N MET A 77 -2.74 4.16 1.61
CA MET A 77 -1.43 3.69 2.06
C MET A 77 -1.46 2.19 2.37
N CYS A 78 -0.33 1.52 2.20
CA CYS A 78 -0.10 0.15 2.69
C CYS A 78 1.32 0.01 3.23
N GLY A 79 1.46 -0.26 4.52
CA GLY A 79 2.76 -0.40 5.18
C GLY A 79 3.61 -1.56 4.62
N ASN A 80 3.00 -2.63 4.14
CA ASN A 80 3.71 -3.72 3.46
C ASN A 80 4.09 -3.32 2.02
N GLY A 81 3.17 -2.64 1.32
CA GLY A 81 3.37 -2.16 -0.04
C GLY A 81 4.55 -1.18 -0.16
N ILE A 82 4.65 -0.21 0.75
CA ILE A 82 5.76 0.76 0.74
C ILE A 82 7.12 0.10 1.02
N ARG A 83 7.17 -0.94 1.88
CA ARG A 83 8.39 -1.75 2.07
C ARG A 83 8.74 -2.52 0.79
N CYS A 84 7.74 -3.11 0.13
CA CYS A 84 7.94 -3.79 -1.15
C CYS A 84 8.46 -2.84 -2.22
N LEU A 85 7.91 -1.63 -2.31
CA LEU A 85 8.37 -0.60 -3.23
C LEU A 85 9.81 -0.20 -2.93
N ALA A 86 10.14 0.16 -1.68
CA ALA A 86 11.49 0.53 -1.29
C ALA A 86 12.51 -0.57 -1.62
N ARG A 87 12.16 -1.83 -1.34
CA ARG A 87 13.02 -2.97 -1.70
C ARG A 87 13.15 -3.14 -3.22
N PHE A 88 12.06 -2.95 -3.96
CA PHE A 88 12.10 -2.98 -5.43
C PHE A 88 13.00 -1.89 -6.03
N LEU A 89 12.97 -0.69 -5.47
CA LEU A 89 13.85 0.41 -5.89
C LEU A 89 15.31 0.05 -5.61
N ALA A 90 15.61 -0.40 -4.38
CA ALA A 90 16.94 -0.85 -4.03
C ALA A 90 17.44 -1.98 -4.94
N ASP A 91 16.56 -2.93 -5.25
CA ASP A 91 16.89 -4.05 -6.11
C ASP A 91 17.18 -3.58 -7.55
N SER A 92 16.39 -2.65 -8.06
CA SER A 92 16.48 -2.14 -9.43
C SER A 92 17.66 -1.20 -9.65
N ASP A 93 17.95 -0.34 -8.67
CA ASP A 93 18.97 0.71 -8.78
C ASP A 93 20.34 0.27 -8.23
N GLY A 94 20.39 -0.86 -7.51
CA GLY A 94 21.62 -1.37 -6.90
C GLY A 94 22.00 -0.66 -5.59
N ASP A 95 21.03 -0.07 -4.89
CA ASP A 95 21.28 0.66 -3.64
C ASP A 95 21.71 -0.27 -2.49
N GLY A 96 22.46 0.31 -1.54
CA GLY A 96 22.93 -0.35 -0.32
C GLY A 96 22.34 0.24 0.97
N PRO A 97 22.71 -0.31 2.14
CA PRO A 97 22.20 0.12 3.44
C PRO A 97 22.36 1.63 3.72
N GLY A 98 21.40 2.19 4.44
CA GLY A 98 21.30 3.62 4.75
C GLY A 98 20.62 4.45 3.67
N ARG A 99 20.31 3.85 2.50
CA ARG A 99 19.50 4.51 1.48
C ARG A 99 18.09 4.77 2.00
N GLN A 100 17.62 6.00 1.82
CA GLN A 100 16.27 6.45 2.14
C GLN A 100 15.60 6.98 0.90
N TRP A 101 14.31 6.72 0.66
CA TRP A 101 13.60 7.27 -0.49
C TRP A 101 12.51 8.24 -0.03
N ALA A 102 12.48 9.46 -0.56
CA ALA A 102 11.34 10.36 -0.33
C ALA A 102 10.19 9.98 -1.29
N ILE A 103 9.13 9.34 -0.79
CA ILE A 103 8.03 8.80 -1.60
C ILE A 103 6.72 9.56 -1.33
N GLU A 104 6.16 10.18 -2.37
CA GLU A 104 4.82 10.77 -2.32
C GLU A 104 3.74 9.68 -2.27
N THR A 105 2.81 9.82 -1.35
CA THR A 105 1.62 8.97 -1.22
C THR A 105 0.38 9.86 -1.01
N PRO A 106 -0.85 9.35 -1.18
CA PRO A 106 -2.07 10.08 -0.83
C PRO A 106 -2.10 10.62 0.60
N VAL A 107 -1.42 9.96 1.55
CA VAL A 107 -1.33 10.39 2.96
C VAL A 107 -0.14 11.32 3.26
N GLY A 108 0.61 11.73 2.23
CA GLY A 108 1.79 12.60 2.34
C GLY A 108 3.10 11.89 2.04
N LEU A 109 4.21 12.51 2.45
CA LEU A 109 5.56 12.00 2.20
C LEU A 109 5.94 10.89 3.18
N ILE A 110 6.36 9.74 2.67
CA ILE A 110 6.87 8.62 3.46
C ILE A 110 8.33 8.35 3.10
N ILE A 111 9.17 8.11 4.11
CA ILE A 111 10.62 7.92 3.94
C ILE A 111 11.02 6.52 4.44
N PRO A 112 10.87 5.46 3.62
CA PRO A 112 11.45 4.16 3.92
C PRO A 112 12.97 4.20 3.86
N GLU A 113 13.63 3.41 4.71
CA GLU A 113 15.08 3.28 4.82
C GLU A 113 15.51 1.81 4.70
N LEU A 114 16.45 1.53 3.82
CA LEU A 114 17.10 0.21 3.72
C LEU A 114 18.10 0.03 4.87
N GLN A 115 17.85 -0.97 5.69
CA GLN A 115 18.68 -1.31 6.85
C GLN A 115 19.87 -2.19 6.45
N ASN A 116 20.83 -2.33 7.37
CA ASN A 116 22.06 -3.13 7.16
C ASN A 116 21.79 -4.62 6.90
N ASP A 117 20.71 -5.16 7.45
CA ASP A 117 20.27 -6.54 7.28
C ASP A 117 19.34 -6.73 6.05
N GLY A 118 19.17 -5.68 5.24
CA GLY A 118 18.32 -5.70 4.04
C GLY A 118 16.83 -5.52 4.32
N GLN A 119 16.42 -5.33 5.57
CA GLN A 119 15.05 -4.99 5.93
C GLN A 119 14.74 -3.53 5.59
N ILE A 120 13.44 -3.20 5.50
CA ILE A 120 13.00 -1.83 5.28
C ILE A 120 12.40 -1.30 6.57
N ARG A 121 12.95 -0.19 7.07
CA ARG A 121 12.38 0.60 8.17
C ARG A 121 11.51 1.70 7.60
N VAL A 122 10.34 1.91 8.18
CA VAL A 122 9.37 2.92 7.76
C VAL A 122 8.95 3.74 8.96
N ASP A 123 8.91 5.07 8.81
CA ASP A 123 8.23 5.96 9.75
C ASP A 123 6.72 5.87 9.50
N MET A 124 5.98 5.35 10.48
CA MET A 124 4.53 5.16 10.42
C MET A 124 3.75 6.34 11.00
N GLY A 125 4.44 7.42 11.36
CA GLY A 125 3.87 8.57 12.03
C GLY A 125 3.56 8.32 13.50
N ALA A 126 3.08 9.37 14.17
CA ALA A 126 2.67 9.29 15.57
C ALA A 126 1.32 8.60 15.73
N PRO A 127 1.11 7.82 16.80
CA PRO A 127 -0.19 7.18 17.05
C PRO A 127 -1.21 8.22 17.55
N PHE A 128 -2.46 8.02 17.17
CA PHE A 128 -3.61 8.75 17.72
C PHE A 128 -4.13 8.00 18.95
N LEU A 129 -4.25 8.73 20.06
CA LEU A 129 -4.68 8.17 21.35
C LEU A 129 -5.95 8.84 21.90
N ASP A 130 -6.40 9.97 21.36
CA ASP A 130 -7.69 10.51 21.77
C ASP A 130 -8.84 9.75 21.08
N SER A 131 -9.91 9.50 21.82
CA SER A 131 -11.03 8.68 21.35
C SER A 131 -11.69 9.21 20.08
N ALA A 132 -11.68 10.53 19.86
CA ALA A 132 -12.26 11.16 18.68
C ALA A 132 -11.45 10.88 17.40
N SER A 133 -10.11 10.93 17.50
CA SER A 133 -9.21 10.60 16.40
C SER A 133 -9.12 9.09 16.10
N VAL A 134 -9.41 8.22 17.08
CA VAL A 134 -9.51 6.76 16.91
C VAL A 134 -10.91 6.28 16.48
N PRO A 135 -11.79 7.19 16.06
CA PRO A 135 -13.26 7.11 16.22
C PRO A 135 -13.78 5.97 17.12
N THR A 136 -13.66 6.14 18.44
CA THR A 136 -14.23 5.21 19.44
C THR A 136 -15.00 5.95 20.54
N THR A 137 -15.98 5.28 21.14
CA THR A 137 -16.70 5.77 22.33
C THR A 137 -16.04 5.35 23.65
N LEU A 138 -14.94 4.57 23.60
CA LEU A 138 -14.17 4.22 24.79
C LEU A 138 -13.57 5.47 25.44
N THR A 139 -13.44 5.46 26.76
CA THR A 139 -12.88 6.59 27.50
C THR A 139 -11.39 6.37 27.71
N ALA A 140 -10.60 7.43 27.51
CA ALA A 140 -9.17 7.41 27.78
C ALA A 140 -8.88 7.25 29.28
N ASP A 141 -7.90 6.39 29.61
CA ASP A 141 -7.38 6.24 30.97
C ASP A 141 -6.39 7.36 31.33
N ALA A 142 -5.70 7.22 32.47
CA ALA A 142 -4.72 8.20 32.94
C ALA A 142 -3.49 8.34 32.01
N SER A 143 -3.22 7.37 31.15
CA SER A 143 -2.16 7.42 30.14
C SER A 143 -2.61 8.09 28.83
N GLY A 144 -3.91 8.38 28.71
CA GLY A 144 -4.53 8.87 27.48
C GLY A 144 -4.97 7.76 26.54
N LEU A 145 -4.83 6.48 26.90
CA LEU A 145 -5.22 5.35 26.07
C LEU A 145 -6.73 5.05 26.23
N PRO A 146 -7.53 5.04 25.16
CA PRO A 146 -8.93 4.61 25.21
C PRO A 146 -8.99 3.13 25.55
N VAL A 147 -9.61 2.81 26.68
CA VAL A 147 -9.72 1.44 27.19
C VAL A 147 -11.14 1.14 27.62
N GLY A 148 -11.47 -0.15 27.69
CA GLY A 148 -12.74 -0.59 28.26
C GLY A 148 -12.84 -2.10 28.36
N GLU A 149 -14.02 -2.56 28.76
CA GLU A 149 -14.41 -3.96 28.78
C GLU A 149 -15.70 -4.13 27.97
N LEU A 150 -15.73 -5.15 27.12
CA LEU A 150 -16.92 -5.51 26.34
C LEU A 150 -17.34 -6.95 26.67
N ASN A 151 -18.65 -7.18 26.75
CA ASN A 151 -19.17 -8.54 26.89
C ASN A 151 -19.56 -9.09 25.52
N LEU A 152 -18.88 -10.15 25.07
CA LEU A 152 -19.18 -10.83 23.82
C LEU A 152 -19.49 -12.30 24.10
N GLY A 153 -20.76 -12.67 23.97
CA GLY A 153 -21.18 -14.06 24.13
C GLY A 153 -20.99 -14.64 25.55
N GLY A 154 -20.95 -13.78 26.57
CA GLY A 154 -20.71 -14.19 27.96
C GLY A 154 -19.27 -14.02 28.43
N ASP A 155 -18.33 -13.80 27.51
CA ASP A 155 -16.93 -13.49 27.83
C ASP A 155 -16.73 -11.98 27.96
N THR A 156 -16.09 -11.56 29.05
CA THR A 156 -15.69 -10.15 29.25
C THR A 156 -14.28 -9.95 28.71
N LEU A 157 -14.15 -9.10 27.70
CA LEU A 157 -12.88 -8.80 27.03
C LEU A 157 -12.42 -7.39 27.40
N ALA A 158 -11.25 -7.29 28.01
CA ALA A 158 -10.55 -6.02 28.14
C ALA A 158 -9.91 -5.66 26.79
N LEU A 159 -10.02 -4.39 26.40
CA LEU A 159 -9.45 -3.91 25.15
C LEU A 159 -8.96 -2.47 25.27
N ALA A 160 -8.03 -2.14 24.38
CA ALA A 160 -7.56 -0.78 24.14
C ALA A 160 -7.76 -0.39 22.68
N ALA A 161 -7.92 0.90 22.40
CA ALA A 161 -8.00 1.40 21.04
C ALA A 161 -6.82 2.35 20.72
N VAL A 162 -6.23 2.19 19.55
CA VAL A 162 -5.14 3.05 19.05
C VAL A 162 -5.39 3.35 17.58
N GLY A 163 -5.12 4.59 17.16
CA GLY A 163 -5.20 4.98 15.75
C GLY A 163 -3.81 5.08 15.13
N MET A 164 -3.65 4.59 13.90
CA MET A 164 -2.44 4.76 13.08
C MET A 164 -2.79 5.35 11.70
N GLY A 165 -3.78 6.26 11.68
CA GLY A 165 -4.49 6.71 10.48
C GLY A 165 -5.80 5.97 10.25
N ASN A 166 -5.90 4.73 10.74
CA ASN A 166 -7.11 3.93 10.84
C ASN A 166 -7.28 3.36 12.27
N PRO A 167 -8.51 2.99 12.67
CA PRO A 167 -8.80 2.49 14.01
C PRO A 167 -8.32 1.04 14.21
N HIS A 168 -7.72 0.78 15.38
CA HIS A 168 -7.31 -0.54 15.83
C HIS A 168 -7.77 -0.81 17.26
N ALA A 169 -8.41 -1.95 17.48
CA ALA A 169 -8.73 -2.52 18.79
C ALA A 169 -7.74 -3.63 19.14
N ILE A 170 -7.09 -3.52 20.29
CA ILE A 170 -6.12 -4.48 20.81
C ILE A 170 -6.76 -5.20 21.99
N VAL A 171 -6.84 -6.52 21.92
CA VAL A 171 -7.45 -7.38 22.95
C VAL A 171 -6.38 -8.32 23.50
N PRO A 172 -5.78 -8.02 24.67
CA PRO A 172 -4.87 -8.94 25.33
C PRO A 172 -5.58 -10.24 25.72
N VAL A 173 -4.99 -11.38 25.38
CA VAL A 173 -5.52 -12.72 25.67
C VAL A 173 -4.43 -13.63 26.21
N GLY A 174 -4.82 -14.66 26.98
CA GLY A 174 -3.87 -15.63 27.52
C GLY A 174 -3.32 -16.58 26.45
N ASP A 175 -4.16 -16.99 25.50
CA ASP A 175 -3.77 -17.92 24.45
C ASP A 175 -4.56 -17.72 23.15
N LEU A 176 -3.85 -17.56 22.03
CA LEU A 176 -4.42 -17.22 20.72
C LEU A 176 -5.12 -18.41 20.04
N ASP A 177 -4.77 -19.64 20.43
CA ASP A 177 -5.36 -20.85 19.88
C ASP A 177 -6.69 -21.22 20.55
N SER A 178 -6.94 -20.68 21.75
CA SER A 178 -8.13 -20.97 22.55
C SER A 178 -9.31 -20.03 22.29
N ILE A 179 -9.08 -18.89 21.64
CA ILE A 179 -10.11 -17.88 21.44
C ILE A 179 -11.04 -18.25 20.28
N PRO A 180 -12.34 -17.88 20.35
CA PRO A 180 -13.26 -18.04 19.24
C PRO A 180 -13.06 -16.91 18.22
N PHE A 181 -11.86 -16.90 17.62
CA PHE A 181 -11.26 -15.81 16.86
C PHE A 181 -12.18 -15.19 15.80
N GLU A 182 -12.82 -15.99 14.95
CA GLU A 182 -13.69 -15.49 13.90
C GLU A 182 -14.93 -14.79 14.46
N SER A 183 -15.51 -15.36 15.53
CA SER A 183 -16.71 -14.81 16.15
C SER A 183 -16.43 -13.49 16.87
N TRP A 184 -15.32 -13.42 17.61
CA TRP A 184 -14.92 -12.21 18.32
C TRP A 184 -14.42 -11.14 17.34
N GLY A 185 -13.63 -11.50 16.33
CA GLY A 185 -13.14 -10.58 15.32
C GLY A 185 -14.29 -9.88 14.59
N ALA A 186 -15.24 -10.64 14.05
CA ALA A 186 -16.40 -10.08 13.35
C ALA A 186 -17.28 -9.22 14.26
N ALA A 187 -17.48 -9.63 15.51
CA ALA A 187 -18.29 -8.88 16.48
C ALA A 187 -17.63 -7.56 16.88
N LEU A 188 -16.32 -7.58 17.15
CA LEU A 188 -15.54 -6.39 17.54
C LEU A 188 -15.37 -5.41 16.38
N GLU A 189 -15.16 -5.90 15.16
CA GLU A 189 -15.03 -5.06 13.96
C GLU A 189 -16.23 -4.10 13.84
N CYS A 190 -17.44 -4.62 14.07
CA CYS A 190 -18.69 -3.87 13.90
C CYS A 190 -19.31 -3.41 15.22
N HIS A 191 -18.58 -3.48 16.33
CA HIS A 191 -19.14 -3.14 17.64
C HIS A 191 -19.51 -1.64 17.73
N GLU A 192 -20.59 -1.31 18.43
CA GLU A 192 -21.13 0.07 18.51
C GLU A 192 -20.14 1.10 19.07
N VAL A 193 -19.16 0.64 19.85
CA VAL A 193 -18.09 1.50 20.40
C VAL A 193 -17.07 1.94 19.35
N PHE A 194 -17.12 1.38 18.14
CA PHE A 194 -16.31 1.76 16.98
C PHE A 194 -17.23 2.18 15.82
N PRO A 195 -17.72 3.44 15.81
CA PRO A 195 -18.66 3.91 14.78
C PRO A 195 -18.14 3.80 13.35
N ALA A 196 -16.81 3.87 13.16
CA ALA A 196 -16.14 3.73 11.86
C ALA A 196 -15.67 2.29 11.57
N LYS A 197 -16.20 1.30 12.32
CA LYS A 197 -15.64 -0.04 12.48
C LYS A 197 -14.18 -0.01 12.96
N THR A 198 -13.57 -1.17 13.17
CA THR A 198 -12.16 -1.24 13.60
C THR A 198 -11.46 -2.48 13.09
N ASN A 199 -10.13 -2.41 12.95
CA ASN A 199 -9.30 -3.60 12.84
C ASN A 199 -9.09 -4.18 14.24
N VAL A 200 -9.11 -5.49 14.39
CA VAL A 200 -9.04 -6.17 15.70
C VAL A 200 -7.79 -7.02 15.76
N HIS A 201 -7.01 -6.86 16.83
CA HIS A 201 -5.77 -7.58 17.08
C HIS A 201 -5.85 -8.28 18.43
N PHE A 202 -5.86 -9.60 18.42
CA PHE A 202 -5.75 -10.39 19.65
C PHE A 202 -4.28 -10.52 19.98
N LEU A 203 -3.88 -10.11 21.18
CA LEU A 203 -2.49 -9.98 21.60
C LEU A 203 -2.15 -11.02 22.67
N LYS A 204 -1.15 -11.85 22.40
CA LYS A 204 -0.45 -12.67 23.39
C LYS A 204 0.91 -12.06 23.68
N VAL A 205 1.20 -11.88 24.97
CA VAL A 205 2.46 -11.31 25.44
C VAL A 205 3.37 -12.45 25.89
N HIS A 206 4.45 -12.69 25.15
CA HIS A 206 5.47 -13.68 25.51
C HIS A 206 6.52 -13.11 26.44
N GLY A 207 6.78 -11.81 26.33
CA GLY A 207 7.70 -11.07 27.18
C GLY A 207 7.67 -9.58 26.87
N ARG A 208 8.55 -8.82 27.52
CA ARG A 208 8.61 -7.36 27.40
C ARG A 208 8.99 -6.87 26.00
N SER A 209 9.65 -7.70 25.19
CA SER A 209 10.10 -7.35 23.83
C SER A 209 9.65 -8.35 22.77
N GLN A 210 8.70 -9.23 23.12
CA GLN A 210 8.17 -10.24 22.21
C GLN A 210 6.65 -10.38 22.39
N LEU A 211 5.93 -9.98 21.35
CA LEU A 211 4.48 -9.97 21.25
C LEU A 211 4.06 -10.86 20.09
N GLU A 212 2.88 -11.46 20.16
CA GLU A 212 2.29 -12.23 19.06
C GLU A 212 0.84 -11.78 18.87
N ILE A 213 0.42 -11.59 17.62
CA ILE A 213 -0.95 -11.20 17.31
C ILE A 213 -1.61 -12.09 16.27
N ARG A 214 -2.93 -12.25 16.41
CA ARG A 214 -3.82 -12.63 15.30
C ARG A 214 -4.65 -11.44 14.88
N VAL A 215 -4.75 -11.25 13.57
CA VAL A 215 -5.31 -10.04 12.97
C VAL A 215 -6.65 -10.34 12.30
N TRP A 216 -7.64 -9.52 12.61
CA TRP A 216 -8.89 -9.40 11.87
C TRP A 216 -9.01 -7.97 11.32
N GLU A 217 -8.86 -7.80 10.01
CA GLU A 217 -8.92 -6.49 9.37
C GLU A 217 -10.34 -6.08 8.99
N ARG A 218 -10.61 -4.80 9.16
CA ARG A 218 -11.88 -4.17 8.83
C ARG A 218 -12.21 -4.41 7.36
N GLY A 219 -13.32 -5.09 7.09
CA GLY A 219 -13.79 -5.39 5.74
C GLY A 219 -13.04 -6.52 5.02
N ALA A 220 -11.96 -7.08 5.60
CA ALA A 220 -11.17 -8.15 5.00
C ALA A 220 -11.20 -9.45 5.81
N GLY A 221 -11.48 -9.39 7.12
CA GLY A 221 -11.46 -10.55 8.00
C GLY A 221 -10.03 -10.98 8.34
N PRO A 222 -9.73 -12.28 8.45
CA PRO A 222 -8.41 -12.75 8.85
C PRO A 222 -7.33 -12.46 7.80
N THR A 223 -6.26 -11.79 8.21
CA THR A 223 -5.10 -11.50 7.33
C THR A 223 -3.80 -12.04 7.92
N LEU A 224 -2.80 -12.21 7.06
CA LEU A 224 -1.48 -12.71 7.47
C LEU A 224 -0.62 -11.63 8.13
N ALA A 225 -0.80 -10.37 7.75
CA ALA A 225 -0.02 -9.28 8.32
C ALA A 225 -0.74 -7.93 8.18
N CYS A 226 -0.69 -7.11 9.23
CA CYS A 226 -1.17 -5.73 9.24
C CYS A 226 -0.12 -4.82 9.90
N GLY A 227 0.58 -4.01 9.09
CA GLY A 227 1.68 -3.17 9.58
C GLY A 227 1.23 -2.11 10.60
N THR A 228 0.15 -1.37 10.28
CA THR A 228 -0.42 -0.38 11.22
C THR A 228 -0.97 -1.06 12.47
N GLY A 229 -1.47 -2.29 12.34
CA GLY A 229 -1.92 -3.12 13.46
C GLY A 229 -0.79 -3.55 14.41
N ALA A 230 0.37 -3.92 13.88
CA ALA A 230 1.55 -4.21 14.67
C ALA A 230 2.04 -2.97 15.43
N CYS A 231 2.05 -1.80 14.77
CA CYS A 231 2.36 -0.51 15.39
C CYS A 231 1.41 -0.18 16.54
N ALA A 232 0.10 -0.26 16.28
CA ALA A 232 -0.95 -0.01 17.26
C ALA A 232 -0.86 -0.97 18.46
N THR A 233 -0.54 -2.25 18.19
CA THR A 233 -0.32 -3.29 19.21
C THR A 233 0.82 -2.93 20.14
N LEU A 234 1.99 -2.54 19.62
CA LEU A 234 3.11 -2.13 20.48
C LEU A 234 2.71 -0.93 21.35
N VAL A 235 2.09 0.09 20.75
CA VAL A 235 1.68 1.31 21.47
C VAL A 235 0.74 0.98 22.62
N ALA A 236 -0.31 0.18 22.36
CA ALA A 236 -1.24 -0.28 23.38
C ALA A 236 -0.52 -1.10 24.47
N ALA A 237 0.32 -2.06 24.08
CA ALA A 237 1.06 -2.91 25.02
C ALA A 237 2.01 -2.11 25.91
N VAL A 238 2.66 -1.06 25.39
CA VAL A 238 3.51 -0.14 26.17
C VAL A 238 2.68 0.62 27.20
N LEU A 239 1.56 1.22 26.76
CA LEU A 239 0.72 2.06 27.63
C LEU A 239 -0.02 1.23 28.69
N LEU A 240 -0.37 -0.02 28.39
CA LEU A 240 -0.91 -0.99 29.35
C LEU A 240 0.16 -1.59 30.29
N GLY A 241 1.44 -1.22 30.12
CA GLY A 241 2.54 -1.75 30.94
C GLY A 241 2.90 -3.20 30.65
N LEU A 242 2.52 -3.73 29.48
CA LEU A 242 2.77 -5.12 29.05
C LEU A 242 4.09 -5.27 28.27
N SER A 243 4.49 -4.26 27.50
CA SER A 243 5.69 -4.26 26.64
C SER A 243 6.64 -3.10 26.94
N ASP A 244 7.91 -3.29 26.60
CA ASP A 244 8.88 -2.22 26.39
C ASP A 244 8.58 -1.51 25.06
N ARG A 245 9.25 -0.37 24.85
CA ARG A 245 9.04 0.53 23.70
C ARG A 245 9.62 0.03 22.38
N GLU A 246 10.30 -1.10 22.41
CA GLU A 246 10.79 -1.80 21.23
C GLU A 246 10.51 -3.29 21.43
N ALA A 247 9.82 -3.89 20.46
CA ALA A 247 9.49 -5.30 20.52
C ALA A 247 9.38 -5.89 19.11
N THR A 248 9.60 -7.19 19.03
CA THR A 248 9.18 -7.98 17.89
C THR A 248 7.71 -8.33 18.06
N VAL A 249 6.90 -8.00 17.05
CA VAL A 249 5.50 -8.39 16.94
C VAL A 249 5.43 -9.51 15.91
N GLU A 250 5.14 -10.72 16.36
CA GLU A 250 4.92 -11.89 15.52
C GLU A 250 3.49 -11.83 14.95
N LEU A 251 3.37 -11.80 13.62
CA LEU A 251 2.10 -11.93 12.90
C LEU A 251 2.04 -13.32 12.23
N PRO A 252 0.88 -13.79 11.76
CA PRO A 252 0.79 -15.08 11.07
C PRO A 252 1.72 -15.19 9.85
N GLY A 253 1.99 -14.07 9.17
CA GLY A 253 2.90 -13.97 8.04
C GLY A 253 4.38 -13.80 8.40
N GLY A 254 4.70 -13.60 9.68
CA GLY A 254 6.06 -13.43 10.21
C GLY A 254 6.25 -12.17 11.07
N PRO A 255 7.48 -11.92 11.54
CA PRO A 255 7.77 -10.86 12.50
C PRO A 255 7.88 -9.47 11.86
N LEU A 256 7.49 -8.46 12.64
CA LEU A 256 7.88 -7.06 12.46
C LEU A 256 8.56 -6.53 13.72
N GLN A 257 9.62 -5.76 13.56
CA GLN A 257 10.25 -5.02 14.65
C GLN A 257 9.63 -3.64 14.73
N ILE A 258 8.99 -3.35 15.86
CA ILE A 258 8.32 -2.07 16.06
C ILE A 258 9.05 -1.32 17.18
N SER A 259 9.27 -0.03 17.00
CA SER A 259 9.82 0.85 18.04
C SER A 259 9.04 2.16 18.18
N TRP A 260 8.90 2.62 19.41
CA TRP A 260 8.17 3.83 19.76
C TRP A 260 8.82 4.54 20.95
N GLU A 261 9.79 5.41 20.65
CA GLU A 261 10.73 6.01 21.60
C GLU A 261 10.06 6.69 22.82
N LYS A 262 9.00 7.46 22.58
CA LYS A 262 8.27 8.20 23.62
C LYS A 262 6.87 8.57 23.17
N THR A 263 6.01 8.89 24.12
CA THR A 263 4.64 9.34 23.84
C THR A 263 4.64 10.57 22.93
N GLY A 264 3.84 10.54 21.86
CA GLY A 264 3.75 11.59 20.84
C GLY A 264 4.84 11.56 19.77
N ALA A 265 5.85 10.69 19.87
CA ALA A 265 6.80 10.44 18.79
C ALA A 265 6.23 9.48 17.74
N SER A 266 6.85 9.47 16.56
CA SER A 266 6.57 8.49 15.52
C SER A 266 6.83 7.05 15.97
N VAL A 267 6.01 6.13 15.46
CA VAL A 267 6.26 4.70 15.52
C VAL A 267 7.06 4.30 14.29
N PHE A 268 8.14 3.55 14.48
CA PHE A 268 8.89 2.95 13.39
C PHE A 268 8.55 1.48 13.26
N MET A 269 8.36 1.04 12.02
CA MET A 269 8.14 -0.36 11.68
C MET A 269 9.27 -0.81 10.77
N THR A 270 9.98 -1.86 11.18
CA THR A 270 10.98 -2.55 10.36
C THR A 270 10.47 -3.93 10.04
N GLY A 271 10.63 -4.34 8.79
CA GLY A 271 10.27 -5.68 8.36
C GLY A 271 10.84 -6.04 7.01
N PRO A 272 10.75 -7.33 6.64
CA PRO A 272 11.22 -7.80 5.36
C PRO A 272 10.29 -7.37 4.23
N ALA A 273 10.87 -7.33 3.03
CA ALA A 273 10.19 -7.32 1.75
C ALA A 273 11.02 -8.21 0.80
N VAL A 274 10.35 -9.10 0.06
CA VAL A 274 11.02 -10.16 -0.68
C VAL A 274 10.53 -10.17 -2.12
N ALA A 275 11.47 -10.14 -3.07
CA ALA A 275 11.20 -10.38 -4.48
C ALA A 275 10.80 -11.85 -4.68
N VAL A 276 9.72 -12.09 -5.42
CA VAL A 276 9.21 -13.44 -5.69
C VAL A 276 9.57 -13.88 -7.09
N PHE A 277 9.20 -13.10 -8.10
CA PHE A 277 9.56 -13.34 -9.50
C PHE A 277 9.38 -12.06 -10.31
N ASP A 278 9.98 -12.01 -11.50
CA ASP A 278 9.72 -10.97 -12.48
C ASP A 278 8.97 -11.56 -13.69
N GLY A 279 8.24 -10.72 -14.41
CA GLY A 279 7.47 -11.17 -15.56
C GLY A 279 7.20 -10.08 -16.59
N VAL A 280 6.65 -10.52 -17.72
CA VAL A 280 6.26 -9.65 -18.82
C VAL A 280 4.80 -9.93 -19.15
N LEU A 281 3.99 -8.88 -19.23
CA LEU A 281 2.59 -8.99 -19.61
C LEU A 281 2.45 -9.30 -21.10
N ASN A 282 1.54 -10.22 -21.41
CA ASN A 282 1.08 -10.43 -22.78
C ASN A 282 0.50 -9.11 -23.31
N PRO A 283 0.83 -8.66 -24.54
CA PRO A 283 0.29 -7.44 -25.13
C PRO A 283 -1.24 -7.31 -25.06
N GLU A 284 -2.00 -8.41 -25.15
CA GLU A 284 -3.46 -8.41 -25.05
C GLU A 284 -3.98 -8.04 -23.65
N LEU A 285 -3.14 -8.17 -22.63
CA LEU A 285 -3.45 -7.75 -21.26
C LEU A 285 -3.03 -6.31 -20.98
N ILE A 286 -2.36 -5.62 -21.90
CA ILE A 286 -1.98 -4.21 -21.69
C ILE A 286 -3.18 -3.33 -22.06
N PRO A 287 -3.57 -2.35 -21.23
CA PRO A 287 -4.64 -1.42 -21.59
C PRO A 287 -4.28 -0.72 -22.90
N SER A 288 -5.08 -0.92 -23.94
CA SER A 288 -4.97 -0.18 -25.20
C SER A 288 -5.86 1.06 -25.15
N GLN A 289 -5.39 2.17 -25.73
CA GLN A 289 -6.27 3.30 -26.06
C GLN A 289 -7.47 2.78 -26.85
N ILE A 290 -8.67 2.85 -26.26
CA ILE A 290 -9.88 2.87 -27.08
C ILE A 290 -9.93 4.30 -27.63
N PRO A 291 -9.70 4.55 -28.93
CA PRO A 291 -10.01 5.85 -29.49
C PRO A 291 -11.48 6.12 -29.22
N ALA A 292 -11.80 7.32 -28.74
CA ALA A 292 -13.17 7.75 -28.49
C ALA A 292 -13.94 7.90 -29.82
N THR A 293 -14.25 6.80 -30.49
CA THR A 293 -15.12 6.72 -31.67
C THR A 293 -15.75 5.33 -31.74
N ASP A 294 -16.91 5.21 -31.13
CA ASP A 294 -18.14 4.56 -31.68
C ASP A 294 -19.16 4.30 -30.56
N ALA A 295 -19.44 5.34 -29.77
CA ALA A 295 -20.70 5.43 -29.04
C ALA A 295 -21.69 6.20 -29.92
N ALA A 296 -22.33 5.51 -30.87
CA ALA A 296 -23.74 5.69 -31.27
C ALA A 296 -24.01 5.19 -32.71
N SER A 297 -24.47 3.94 -32.82
CA SER A 297 -25.51 3.60 -33.78
C SER A 297 -26.57 2.73 -33.11
N VAL A 298 -27.21 3.30 -32.10
CA VAL A 298 -28.55 2.85 -31.67
C VAL A 298 -29.50 3.97 -32.03
N ALA A 299 -30.31 3.72 -33.06
CA ALA A 299 -31.33 4.63 -33.54
C ALA A 299 -32.38 4.86 -32.44
N ILE A 300 -32.56 6.13 -32.05
CA ILE A 300 -33.72 6.58 -31.27
C ILE A 300 -34.27 7.84 -31.94
N VAL A 301 -35.59 7.82 -32.04
CA VAL A 301 -36.51 8.66 -32.82
C VAL A 301 -36.57 10.10 -32.29
N GLU A 302 -36.57 11.09 -33.20
CA GLU A 302 -36.84 12.51 -32.87
C GLU A 302 -38.31 12.74 -32.42
N PRO A 303 -38.57 13.81 -31.64
CA PRO A 303 -39.08 15.02 -32.29
C PRO A 303 -38.58 16.37 -31.71
N ALA A 304 -38.28 17.28 -32.64
CA ALA A 304 -38.67 18.70 -32.75
C ALA A 304 -38.40 19.76 -31.63
N ALA A 305 -37.53 20.71 -32.01
CA ALA A 305 -37.72 22.17 -32.07
C ALA A 305 -37.39 23.12 -30.89
N SER A 306 -36.35 23.93 -31.16
CA SER A 306 -36.16 25.40 -30.97
C SER A 306 -36.00 26.02 -29.58
N LEU A 307 -34.86 26.70 -29.35
CA LEU A 307 -34.76 28.15 -29.03
C LEU A 307 -33.30 28.64 -28.98
N GLU A 308 -33.10 29.89 -29.44
CA GLU A 308 -31.82 30.59 -29.62
C GLU A 308 -31.33 31.39 -28.39
N THR A 309 -30.06 31.80 -28.50
CA THR A 309 -29.34 32.94 -27.86
C THR A 309 -28.70 32.74 -26.48
N ALA A 310 -27.37 32.96 -26.37
CA ALA A 310 -26.77 34.28 -26.14
C ALA A 310 -25.22 34.19 -26.01
N ASN A 311 -24.55 35.22 -26.53
CA ASN A 311 -23.10 35.47 -26.45
C ASN A 311 -22.60 35.76 -25.04
N GLY A 312 -21.33 35.46 -24.77
CA GLY A 312 -20.55 35.99 -23.65
C GLY A 312 -19.06 35.67 -23.81
N GLU A 313 -18.30 36.63 -24.32
CA GLU A 313 -16.83 36.64 -24.33
C GLU A 313 -16.28 36.86 -22.91
N SER A 314 -15.22 36.13 -22.51
CA SER A 314 -14.11 36.72 -21.74
C SER A 314 -12.83 35.88 -21.77
N GLU A 315 -11.80 36.51 -22.31
CA GLU A 315 -10.43 36.62 -21.80
C GLU A 315 -9.52 35.38 -21.70
N LYS A 316 -8.65 35.32 -22.71
CA LYS A 316 -7.33 34.67 -22.74
C LYS A 316 -6.49 34.98 -21.50
N ARG A 317 -5.85 33.95 -20.94
CA ARG A 317 -4.58 34.07 -20.22
C ARG A 317 -3.76 32.80 -20.49
N GLN A 318 -2.81 32.88 -21.42
CA GLN A 318 -1.75 31.87 -21.60
C GLN A 318 -0.74 31.99 -20.44
N PRO A 319 -0.18 30.88 -19.96
CA PRO A 319 1.18 30.84 -19.45
C PRO A 319 2.12 30.13 -20.44
N ASP A 320 3.37 30.55 -20.36
CA ASP A 320 4.45 30.29 -21.30
C ASP A 320 4.88 28.82 -21.43
N ASP A 321 5.30 28.54 -22.64
CA ASP A 321 5.75 27.29 -23.24
C ASP A 321 7.12 26.86 -22.69
N ALA A 322 7.21 25.64 -22.14
CA ALA A 322 8.46 24.91 -22.03
C ALA A 322 8.17 23.40 -22.15
N CYS A 323 8.49 22.86 -23.33
CA CYS A 323 8.19 21.52 -23.86
C CYS A 323 6.78 21.43 -24.47
N SER A 324 6.67 21.78 -25.75
CA SER A 324 5.46 21.58 -26.51
C SER A 324 5.20 20.08 -26.70
N GLU A 325 3.93 19.66 -26.64
CA GLU A 325 3.52 18.27 -26.86
C GLU A 325 4.08 17.70 -28.18
N GLU A 326 4.33 18.54 -29.18
CA GLU A 326 5.00 18.18 -30.43
C GLU A 326 6.47 17.75 -30.26
N GLU A 327 7.24 18.38 -29.38
CA GLU A 327 8.63 17.98 -29.12
C GLU A 327 8.70 16.63 -28.38
N ALA A 328 7.80 16.41 -27.41
CA ALA A 328 7.69 15.13 -26.72
C ALA A 328 7.23 14.01 -27.68
N GLN A 329 6.23 14.28 -28.51
CA GLN A 329 5.74 13.33 -29.52
C GLN A 329 6.79 13.05 -30.60
N SER A 330 7.56 14.06 -31.01
CA SER A 330 8.65 13.91 -31.98
C SER A 330 9.77 13.03 -31.40
N ARG A 331 10.18 13.23 -30.15
CA ARG A 331 11.19 12.37 -29.48
C ARG A 331 10.72 10.93 -29.31
N VAL A 332 9.44 10.72 -29.01
CA VAL A 332 8.84 9.38 -28.95
C VAL A 332 8.79 8.75 -30.35
N GLN A 333 8.40 9.49 -31.39
CA GLN A 333 8.39 8.98 -32.77
C GLN A 333 9.80 8.67 -33.27
N GLU A 334 10.79 9.49 -32.95
CA GLU A 334 12.19 9.28 -33.33
C GLU A 334 12.78 8.05 -32.60
N PHE A 335 12.40 7.83 -31.34
CA PHE A 335 12.74 6.64 -30.57
C PHE A 335 12.08 5.36 -31.12
N LEU A 336 10.81 5.43 -31.52
CA LEU A 336 10.06 4.32 -32.11
C LEU A 336 10.51 4.01 -33.55
N ALA A 337 10.94 5.02 -34.31
CA ALA A 337 11.46 4.85 -35.67
C ALA A 337 12.90 4.31 -35.70
N SER A 338 13.69 4.57 -34.66
CA SER A 338 15.09 4.13 -34.56
C SER A 338 15.27 2.74 -33.96
N ASN A 339 14.25 2.16 -33.34
CA ASN A 339 14.32 0.83 -32.74
C ASN A 339 13.31 -0.13 -33.36
N SER A 340 13.79 -1.24 -33.93
CA SER A 340 12.90 -2.33 -34.34
C SER A 340 12.15 -2.87 -33.13
N LEU A 341 10.97 -3.47 -33.36
CA LEU A 341 10.23 -4.14 -32.29
C LEU A 341 11.16 -5.11 -31.53
N ASP A 342 11.92 -5.94 -32.26
CA ASP A 342 12.92 -6.87 -31.71
C ASP A 342 14.00 -6.19 -30.85
N SER A 343 14.45 -4.98 -31.21
CA SER A 343 15.39 -4.19 -30.39
C SER A 343 14.76 -3.81 -29.05
N MET A 344 13.49 -3.36 -29.07
CA MET A 344 12.75 -3.04 -27.84
C MET A 344 12.47 -4.29 -26.98
N ILE A 345 12.22 -5.44 -27.61
CA ILE A 345 12.10 -6.74 -26.90
C ILE A 345 13.42 -7.07 -26.19
N ASN A 346 14.54 -6.93 -26.89
CA ASN A 346 15.85 -7.26 -26.34
C ASN A 346 16.24 -6.34 -25.19
N ILE A 347 16.04 -5.02 -25.30
CA ILE A 347 16.33 -4.06 -24.22
C ILE A 347 15.50 -4.37 -22.97
N ALA A 348 14.21 -4.69 -23.12
CA ALA A 348 13.35 -5.04 -22.00
C ALA A 348 13.79 -6.36 -21.35
N THR A 349 14.24 -7.33 -22.16
CA THR A 349 14.74 -8.62 -21.68
C THR A 349 16.07 -8.46 -20.96
N GLU A 350 17.00 -7.67 -21.49
CA GLU A 350 18.29 -7.35 -20.85
C GLU A 350 18.10 -6.61 -19.52
N SER A 351 17.17 -5.65 -19.45
CA SER A 351 16.82 -4.96 -18.20
C SER A 351 16.23 -5.91 -17.14
N LEU A 352 15.43 -6.89 -17.58
CA LEU A 352 14.92 -7.94 -16.70
C LEU A 352 16.07 -8.82 -16.17
N GLU A 353 16.89 -9.34 -17.08
CA GLU A 353 18.03 -10.20 -16.73
C GLU A 353 19.02 -9.50 -15.81
N GLN A 354 19.35 -8.23 -16.06
CA GLN A 354 20.23 -7.45 -15.20
C GLN A 354 19.68 -7.31 -13.78
N ARG A 355 18.38 -7.01 -13.62
CA ARG A 355 17.76 -6.93 -12.28
C ARG A 355 17.78 -8.27 -11.58
N THR A 356 17.44 -9.35 -12.28
CA THR A 356 17.49 -10.71 -11.72
C THR A 356 18.91 -11.10 -11.30
N LEU A 357 19.92 -10.81 -12.12
CA LEU A 357 21.33 -11.09 -11.81
C LEU A 357 21.84 -10.28 -10.62
N SER A 358 21.53 -8.97 -10.56
CA SER A 358 21.91 -8.10 -9.45
C SER A 358 21.29 -8.54 -8.11
N ARG A 359 20.11 -9.17 -8.12
CA ARG A 359 19.53 -9.80 -6.92
C ARG A 359 20.31 -11.06 -6.52
N LEU A 360 20.55 -11.97 -7.46
CA LEU A 360 21.31 -13.21 -7.21
C LEU A 360 22.71 -12.95 -6.64
N GLN A 361 23.40 -11.91 -7.11
CA GLN A 361 24.73 -11.55 -6.62
C GLN A 361 24.72 -10.99 -5.18
N ARG A 362 23.66 -10.30 -4.77
CA ARG A 362 23.51 -9.81 -3.38
C ARG A 362 23.19 -10.93 -2.41
N ASP A 363 22.28 -11.83 -2.76
CA ASP A 363 21.90 -12.97 -1.89
C ASP A 363 23.02 -14.02 -1.73
N SER A 364 24.10 -13.90 -2.51
CA SER A 364 25.26 -14.80 -2.47
C SER A 364 26.49 -14.19 -1.79
N GLN A 365 26.41 -12.95 -1.27
CA GLN A 365 27.44 -12.39 -0.41
C GLN A 365 27.16 -12.71 1.07
N PRO A 366 28.14 -13.27 1.80
CA PRO A 366 27.96 -13.80 3.16
C PRO A 366 27.80 -12.73 4.25
#